data_AF-A0A9X1L9N3-F1
#
_entry.id   AF-A0A9X1L9N3-F1
#
_cell.length_a   1.000
_cell.length_b   1.000
_cell.length_c   1.000
_cell.angle_alpha   90.00
_cell.angle_beta   90.00
_cell.angle_gamma   90.00
#
_symmetry.space_group_name_H-M   'P 1'
#
loop_
_entity.id
_entity.type
_entity.pdbx_description
1 polymer ?
#
loop_
_entity_poly.entity_id
_entity_poly.type
_entity_poly.pdbx_seq_one_letter_code
_entity_poly.pdbx_strand_id
1 'polypeptide(L)' 'MSTSVTGKNGPAIPANAPRSYEVKVLRQPLPPRQWFWMIVDESNQTVAQKSQETYRSAQEAWEVGRRRLGKPA' A
#
# COMPACT_ATOMS: atom_id res chain seq x y z
N MET A 1 -35.31 10.97 -3.40
CA MET A 1 -34.38 10.34 -4.36
C MET A 1 -33.08 10.02 -3.64
N SER A 2 -32.82 8.76 -3.35
CA SER A 2 -31.51 8.20 -2.93
C SER A 2 -31.73 6.70 -2.76
N THR A 3 -31.40 5.92 -3.78
CA THR A 3 -31.58 4.45 -3.75
C THR A 3 -30.25 3.80 -3.43
N SER A 4 -30.18 3.17 -2.26
CA SER A 4 -29.19 2.15 -1.92
C SER A 4 -29.93 0.82 -1.78
N VAL A 5 -29.48 -0.22 -2.48
CA VAL A 5 -29.63 -1.69 -2.24
C VAL A 5 -28.97 -2.35 -3.47
N THR A 6 -27.71 -2.79 -3.38
CA THR A 6 -27.25 -4.12 -2.91
C THR A 6 -27.85 -5.29 -3.70
N GLY A 7 -27.32 -5.51 -4.90
CA GLY A 7 -27.47 -6.73 -5.68
C GLY A 7 -26.27 -7.65 -5.46
N LYS A 8 -26.55 -8.86 -4.98
CA LYS A 8 -25.64 -9.97 -4.70
C LYS A 8 -24.63 -10.22 -5.85
N ASN A 9 -23.37 -9.89 -5.65
CA ASN A 9 -22.21 -10.60 -6.19
C ASN A 9 -21.02 -10.16 -5.32
N GLY A 10 -20.38 -11.09 -4.60
CA GLY A 10 -19.12 -10.80 -3.92
C GLY A 10 -18.14 -10.18 -4.92
N PRO A 11 -17.15 -9.36 -4.50
CA PRO A 11 -16.27 -8.70 -5.45
C PRO A 11 -15.51 -9.78 -6.24
N ALA A 12 -16.00 -10.08 -7.43
CA ALA A 12 -15.32 -10.83 -8.45
C ALA A 12 -14.20 -9.90 -8.91
N ILE A 13 -13.03 -10.05 -8.29
CA ILE A 13 -11.83 -9.32 -8.65
C ILE A 13 -11.58 -9.67 -10.13
N PRO A 14 -11.71 -8.73 -11.09
CA PRO A 14 -11.44 -9.05 -12.48
C PRO A 14 -9.95 -9.38 -12.59
N ALA A 15 -9.62 -10.55 -13.14
CA ALA A 15 -8.24 -11.05 -13.32
C ALA A 15 -7.35 -10.14 -14.21
N ASN A 16 -7.90 -9.04 -14.73
CA ASN A 16 -7.29 -8.11 -15.65
C ASN A 16 -7.26 -6.65 -15.12
N ALA A 17 -7.50 -6.44 -13.82
CA ALA A 17 -7.18 -5.13 -13.24
C ALA A 17 -5.66 -4.94 -13.27
N PRO A 18 -5.14 -3.83 -13.84
CA PRO A 18 -3.74 -3.49 -13.63
C PRO A 18 -3.54 -3.45 -12.11
N ARG A 19 -2.63 -4.28 -11.59
CA ARG A 19 -2.28 -4.26 -10.17
C ARG A 19 -1.63 -2.91 -9.89
N SER A 20 -2.45 -1.94 -9.52
CA SER A 20 -2.00 -0.64 -9.03
C SER A 20 -1.44 -0.88 -7.64
N TYR A 21 -0.15 -0.65 -7.50
CA TYR A 21 0.52 -0.72 -6.22
C TYR A 21 0.88 0.70 -5.79
N GLU A 22 0.63 1.00 -4.53
CA GLU A 22 0.93 2.29 -3.93
C GLU A 22 1.97 2.13 -2.81
N VAL A 23 2.90 3.08 -2.72
CA VAL A 23 3.84 3.16 -1.59
C VAL A 23 3.24 4.05 -0.52
N LYS A 24 2.91 3.45 0.63
CA LYS A 24 2.51 4.17 1.83
C LYS A 24 3.67 4.28 2.80
N VAL A 25 3.82 5.43 3.42
CA VAL A 25 4.80 5.67 4.47
C VAL A 25 4.08 5.81 5.79
N LEU A 26 4.55 5.06 6.78
CA LEU A 26 4.00 5.02 8.12
C LEU A 26 5.07 5.42 9.12
N ARG A 27 4.63 6.05 10.21
CA ARG A 27 5.48 6.39 11.34
C ARG A 27 5.19 5.44 12.49
N GLN A 28 6.22 4.96 13.16
CA GLN A 28 6.04 4.21 14.38
C GLN A 28 5.38 5.09 15.46
N PRO A 29 4.39 4.54 16.20
CA PRO A 29 3.71 5.26 17.27
C PRO A 29 4.60 5.43 18.50
N LEU A 30 5.50 4.48 18.75
CA LEU A 30 6.42 4.47 19.88
C LEU A 30 7.76 5.12 19.52
N PRO A 31 8.43 5.80 20.46
CA PRO A 31 9.78 6.28 20.26
C PRO A 31 10.79 5.12 20.20
N PRO A 32 11.83 5.21 19.35
CA PRO A 32 12.12 6.31 18.43
C PRO A 32 11.10 6.38 17.29
N ARG A 33 10.65 7.60 16.95
CA ARG A 33 9.60 7.85 15.94
C ARG A 33 10.15 7.63 14.52
N GLN A 34 10.43 6.39 14.18
CA GLN A 34 11.03 6.02 12.90
C GLN A 34 9.95 5.82 11.83
N TRP A 35 10.38 5.92 10.58
CA TRP A 35 9.54 5.80 9.41
C TRP A 35 9.78 4.46 8.72
N PHE A 36 8.75 3.90 8.12
CA PHE A 36 8.87 2.70 7.29
C PHE A 36 7.92 2.82 6.11
N TRP A 37 8.30 2.23 4.99
CA TRP A 37 7.44 2.15 3.82
C TRP A 37 6.74 0.78 3.77
N MET A 38 5.57 0.78 3.16
CA MET A 38 4.86 -0.42 2.75
C MET A 38 4.31 -0.21 1.35
N ILE A 39 4.36 -1.26 0.55
CA ILE A 39 3.73 -1.33 -0.76
C ILE A 39 2.41 -2.04 -0.54
N VAL A 40 1.33 -1.36 -0.87
CA VAL A 40 -0.02 -1.91 -0.83
C VAL A 40 -0.52 -2.12 -2.24
N ASP A 41 -1.17 -3.23 -2.48
CA ASP A 41 -1.96 -3.44 -3.69
C ASP A 41 -3.28 -2.69 -3.50
N GLU A 42 -3.54 -1.65 -4.31
CA GLU A 42 -4.78 -0.86 -4.20
C GLU A 42 -6.02 -1.70 -4.52
N SER A 43 -5.89 -2.68 -5.40
CA SER A 43 -7.01 -3.50 -5.87
C SER A 43 -7.58 -4.37 -4.75
N ASN A 44 -6.71 -4.95 -3.92
CA ASN A 44 -7.10 -5.82 -2.81
C ASN A 44 -6.95 -5.15 -1.43
N GLN A 45 -6.41 -3.92 -1.40
CA GLN A 45 -6.00 -3.23 -0.17
C GLN A 45 -5.09 -4.08 0.72
N THR A 46 -4.29 -4.97 0.12
CA THR A 46 -3.39 -5.88 0.85
C THR A 46 -1.97 -5.34 0.86
N VAL A 47 -1.24 -5.61 1.94
CA VAL A 47 0.20 -5.28 2.00
C VAL A 47 0.96 -6.30 1.16
N ALA A 48 1.45 -5.88 0.00
CA ALA A 48 2.29 -6.69 -0.87
C ALA A 48 3.71 -6.81 -0.31
N GLN A 49 4.25 -5.69 0.21
CA GLN A 49 5.59 -5.67 0.79
C GLN A 49 5.70 -4.61 1.88
N LYS A 50 6.58 -4.83 2.86
CA LYS A 50 6.91 -3.84 3.89
C LYS A 50 8.42 -3.76 4.09
N SER A 51 8.89 -2.58 4.47
CA SER A 51 10.27 -2.42 4.93
C SER A 51 10.48 -3.20 6.23
N GLN A 52 11.60 -3.91 6.31
CA GLN A 52 12.12 -4.44 7.58
C GLN A 52 12.99 -3.39 8.29
N GLU A 53 13.56 -2.46 7.52
CA GLU A 53 14.39 -1.38 8.00
C GLU A 53 13.55 -0.14 8.32
N THR A 54 14.05 0.65 9.26
CA THR A 54 13.42 1.89 9.73
C THR A 54 14.27 3.09 9.32
N TYR A 55 13.61 4.14 8.81
CA TYR A 55 14.20 5.34 8.27
C TYR A 55 14.02 6.54 9.19
N ARG A 56 14.90 7.53 9.07
CA ARG A 56 14.84 8.74 9.90
C ARG A 56 13.83 9.77 9.38
N SER A 57 13.46 9.67 8.11
CA SER A 57 12.59 10.62 7.42
C SER A 57 11.52 9.92 6.58
N ALA A 58 10.33 10.54 6.50
CA ALA A 58 9.23 10.04 5.67
C ALA A 58 9.61 9.99 4.19
N GLN A 59 10.33 11.01 3.71
CA GLN A 59 10.79 11.09 2.32
C GLN A 59 11.75 9.95 1.98
N GLU A 60 12.73 9.68 2.85
CA GLU A 60 13.69 8.58 2.68
C GLU A 60 12.97 7.23 2.59
N ALA A 61 11.99 6.97 3.48
CA ALA A 61 11.16 5.78 3.40
C ALA A 61 10.39 5.70 2.08
N TRP A 62 9.77 6.80 1.63
CA TRP A 62 9.00 6.82 0.39
C TRP A 62 9.87 6.56 -0.84
N GLU A 63 11.04 7.20 -0.94
CA GLU A 63 11.97 7.03 -2.06
C GLU A 63 12.44 5.58 -2.17
N VAL A 64 12.76 4.94 -1.04
CA VAL A 64 13.15 3.52 -1.03
C VAL A 64 11.98 2.62 -1.41
N GLY A 65 10.78 2.86 -0.86
CA GLY A 65 9.58 2.12 -1.24
C GLY A 65 9.24 2.26 -2.73
N ARG A 66 9.39 3.47 -3.29
CA ARG A 66 9.16 3.73 -4.72
C ARG A 66 10.19 3.04 -5.61
N ARG A 67 11.46 3.00 -5.20
CA ARG A 67 12.50 2.23 -5.90
C ARG A 67 12.23 0.73 -5.88
N ARG A 68 11.67 0.22 -4.78
CA ARG A 68 11.25 -1.20 -4.67
C ARG A 68 10.06 -1.49 -5.57
N LEU A 69 9.10 -0.57 -5.65
CA LEU A 69 7.95 -0.70 -6.53
C LEU A 69 8.33 -0.69 -8.03
N GLY A 70 9.27 0.16 -8.43
CA GLY A 70 9.70 0.29 -9.82
C GLY A 70 10.66 -0.80 -10.31
N LYS A 71 11.13 -1.71 -9.44
CA LYS A 71 11.87 -2.89 -9.87
C LYS A 71 10.88 -4.04 -10.07
N PRO A 72 10.69 -4.57 -11.30
CA PRO A 72 10.05 -5.86 -11.45
C PRO A 72 10.86 -6.87 -10.64
N ALA A 73 10.17 -7.62 -9.77
CA ALA A 73 10.73 -8.74 -9.04
C ALA A 73 11.22 -9.83 -10.00
#